data_AF-A0A2R6MY96-F1
#
_entry.id   AF-A0A2R6MY96-F1
#
_cell.length_a   1.000
_cell.length_b   1.000
_cell.length_c   1.000
_cell.angle_alpha   90.00
_cell.angle_beta   90.00
_cell.angle_gamma   90.00
#
_symmetry.space_group_name_H-M   'P 1'
#
loop_
_entity.id
_entity.type
_entity.pdbx_description
1 polymer ?
#
loop_
_entity_poly.entity_id
_entity_poly.type
_entity_poly.pdbx_seq_one_letter_code
_entity_poly.pdbx_strand_id
1 'polypeptide(L)'
;MSRAEDRAFESLLDREAAEREALLDSLSINVTCRAARRDTAESTQTAQRRNTAWLLGRVMDDPQNHEAVDALVEAIQEGEGMTRQFAATSLAEIGGSHVQRQLLAIAEDEDADSDVRGQAVFVLGKVGDKETARRLQSLLDSTEDEQVRQKTFSALSKLGGHSGD
;
A
#
# COMPACT_ATOMS: atom_id res chain seq x y z
N MET A 1 26.68 2.96 2.92
CA MET A 1 25.37 2.70 3.53
C MET A 1 25.51 1.39 4.31
N SER A 2 25.17 1.42 5.59
CA SER A 2 25.84 0.62 6.63
C SER A 2 25.15 -0.72 6.86
N ARG A 3 25.93 -1.78 7.14
CA ARG A 3 25.48 -3.12 7.60
C ARG A 3 24.54 -3.09 8.81
N ALA A 4 24.42 -1.94 9.48
CA ALA A 4 23.50 -1.70 10.59
C ALA A 4 22.06 -1.41 10.14
N GLU A 5 21.85 -0.87 8.94
CA GLU A 5 20.52 -0.56 8.38
C GLU A 5 19.84 -1.85 7.88
N ASP A 6 20.58 -2.73 7.21
CA ASP A 6 20.09 -4.07 6.81
C ASP A 6 19.67 -4.93 8.00
N ARG A 7 20.38 -4.84 9.13
CA ARG A 7 20.08 -5.64 10.33
C ARG A 7 18.86 -5.13 11.08
N ALA A 8 18.55 -3.84 10.97
CA ALA A 8 17.32 -3.26 11.51
C ALA A 8 16.11 -3.65 10.65
N PHE A 9 16.30 -3.78 9.33
CA PHE A 9 15.28 -4.20 8.37
C PHE A 9 14.95 -5.69 8.48
N GLU A 10 15.97 -6.56 8.56
CA GLU A 10 15.79 -7.99 8.85
C GLU A 10 15.14 -8.23 10.22
N SER A 11 15.51 -7.44 11.23
CA SER A 11 14.88 -7.46 12.57
C SER A 11 13.42 -7.01 12.54
N LEU A 12 13.06 -6.08 11.65
CA LEU A 12 11.67 -5.65 11.44
C LEU A 12 10.86 -6.73 10.72
N LEU A 13 11.43 -7.43 9.74
CA LEU A 13 10.80 -8.55 9.05
C LEU A 13 10.61 -9.77 9.96
N ASP A 14 11.59 -10.10 10.82
CA ASP A 14 11.46 -11.15 11.84
C ASP A 14 10.42 -10.78 12.91
N ARG A 15 10.32 -9.48 13.25
CA ARG A 15 9.31 -8.96 14.18
C ARG A 15 7.92 -8.98 13.56
N GLU A 16 7.78 -8.69 12.27
CA GLU A 16 6.54 -8.81 11.50
C GLU A 16 6.12 -10.28 11.31
N ALA A 17 7.08 -11.21 11.17
CA ALA A 17 6.81 -12.65 11.14
C ALA A 17 6.33 -13.19 12.50
N ALA A 18 6.92 -12.73 13.60
CA ALA A 18 6.45 -13.05 14.95
C ALA A 18 5.09 -12.42 15.26
N GLU A 19 4.83 -11.21 14.78
CA GLU A 19 3.52 -10.56 14.88
C GLU A 19 2.48 -11.28 14.01
N ARG A 20 2.87 -11.84 12.85
CA ARG A 20 2.04 -12.71 12.01
C ARG A 20 1.67 -14.02 12.72
N GLU A 21 2.61 -14.71 13.37
CA GLU A 21 2.31 -15.90 14.18
C GLU A 21 1.41 -15.55 15.36
N ALA A 22 1.70 -14.48 16.09
CA ALA A 22 0.88 -14.02 17.21
C ALA A 22 -0.55 -13.62 16.79
N LEU A 23 -0.72 -13.05 15.59
CA LEU A 23 -2.01 -12.74 14.99
C LEU A 23 -2.77 -13.99 14.57
N LEU A 24 -2.11 -14.98 13.97
CA LEU A 24 -2.71 -16.28 13.62
C LEU A 24 -3.14 -17.07 14.87
N ASP A 25 -2.34 -17.05 15.94
CA ASP A 25 -2.68 -17.67 17.23
C ASP A 25 -3.87 -16.98 17.90
N SER A 26 -3.92 -15.64 17.83
CA SER A 26 -5.05 -14.84 18.36
C SER A 26 -6.36 -15.08 17.60
N LEU A 27 -6.27 -15.51 16.33
CA LEU A 27 -7.41 -15.88 15.48
C LEU A 27 -7.90 -17.32 15.77
N SER A 28 -7.00 -18.25 16.08
CA SER A 28 -7.35 -19.62 16.48
C SER A 28 -8.22 -19.65 17.75
N ILE A 29 -7.99 -18.72 18.68
CA ILE A 29 -8.79 -18.58 19.90
C ILE A 29 -10.13 -17.84 19.65
N ASN A 30 -10.23 -17.00 18.61
CA ASN A 30 -11.39 -16.13 18.36
C ASN A 30 -12.48 -16.71 17.43
N VAL A 31 -12.25 -17.84 16.76
CA VAL A 31 -13.32 -18.53 16.02
C VAL A 31 -14.46 -18.98 16.96
N THR A 32 -14.17 -19.11 18.26
CA THR A 32 -15.18 -19.42 19.29
C THR A 32 -16.05 -18.22 19.70
N CYS A 33 -15.62 -16.97 19.48
CA CYS A 33 -16.32 -15.77 19.95
C CYS A 33 -17.34 -15.21 18.95
N ARG A 34 -18.25 -16.06 18.45
CA ARG A 34 -19.47 -15.64 17.72
C ARG A 34 -20.59 -15.15 18.65
N ALA A 35 -20.32 -14.93 19.93
CA ALA A 35 -21.36 -14.65 20.93
C ALA A 35 -21.00 -13.49 21.87
N ALA A 36 -20.81 -12.27 21.35
CA ALA A 36 -21.07 -11.06 22.15
C ALA A 36 -21.17 -9.82 21.26
N ARG A 37 -22.33 -9.16 21.30
CA ARG A 37 -22.54 -7.79 20.80
C ARG A 37 -22.11 -6.78 21.87
N ARG A 38 -21.80 -5.56 21.40
CA ARG A 38 -21.58 -4.26 22.10
C ARG A 38 -20.17 -4.06 22.64
N ASP A 39 -19.35 -3.26 21.95
CA ASP A 39 -19.20 -1.84 22.29
C ASP A 39 -18.45 -1.09 21.18
N THR A 40 -18.87 0.14 20.96
CA THR A 40 -18.44 1.07 19.90
C THR A 40 -17.14 1.78 20.31
N ALA A 41 -15.99 1.26 19.87
CA ALA A 41 -14.70 1.96 19.63
C ALA A 41 -13.57 0.95 19.32
N GLU A 42 -13.65 -0.27 19.87
CA GLU A 42 -12.76 -1.40 19.52
C GLU A 42 -13.08 -2.01 18.14
N SER A 43 -14.19 -1.60 17.53
CA SER A 43 -14.65 -2.13 16.24
C SER A 43 -13.73 -1.73 15.09
N THR A 44 -13.13 -0.54 15.12
CA THR A 44 -12.33 -0.06 13.98
C THR A 44 -10.98 -0.75 13.93
N GLN A 45 -10.26 -0.85 15.05
CA GLN A 45 -8.98 -1.56 15.11
C GLN A 45 -9.14 -3.08 14.88
N THR A 46 -10.22 -3.67 15.40
CA THR A 46 -10.50 -5.10 15.22
C THR A 46 -10.97 -5.42 13.80
N ALA A 47 -11.78 -4.55 13.19
CA ALA A 47 -12.15 -4.68 11.78
C ALA A 47 -10.94 -4.42 10.87
N GLN A 48 -10.11 -3.43 11.16
CA GLN A 48 -8.87 -3.14 10.43
C GLN A 48 -7.93 -4.34 10.48
N ARG A 49 -7.64 -4.90 11.66
CA ARG A 49 -6.77 -6.09 11.79
C ARG A 49 -7.36 -7.32 11.10
N ARG A 50 -8.68 -7.51 11.14
CA ARG A 50 -9.37 -8.60 10.42
C ARG A 50 -9.32 -8.40 8.91
N ASN A 51 -9.50 -7.18 8.43
CA ASN A 51 -9.40 -6.84 7.01
C ASN A 51 -7.96 -6.99 6.52
N THR A 52 -6.97 -6.55 7.29
CA THR A 52 -5.55 -6.73 6.99
C THR A 52 -5.16 -8.21 7.00
N ALA A 53 -5.59 -9.00 7.99
CA ALA A 53 -5.33 -10.45 8.02
C ALA A 53 -6.03 -11.20 6.88
N TRP A 54 -7.26 -10.80 6.52
CA TRP A 54 -8.00 -11.35 5.39
C TRP A 54 -7.35 -11.01 4.05
N LEU A 55 -6.92 -9.75 3.86
CA LEU A 55 -6.21 -9.29 2.67
C LEU A 55 -4.83 -9.95 2.55
N LEU A 56 -4.04 -9.99 3.61
CA LEU A 56 -2.73 -10.68 3.62
C LEU A 56 -2.88 -12.17 3.31
N GLY A 57 -3.90 -12.85 3.85
CA GLY A 57 -4.17 -14.25 3.56
C GLY A 57 -4.51 -14.52 2.10
N ARG A 58 -5.20 -13.59 1.42
CA ARG A 58 -5.65 -13.75 0.03
C ARG A 58 -4.63 -13.27 -1.01
N VAL A 59 -3.86 -12.22 -0.69
CA VAL A 59 -2.80 -11.65 -1.53
C VAL A 59 -1.59 -12.60 -1.60
N MET A 60 -1.24 -13.24 -0.48
CA MET A 60 -0.08 -14.14 -0.44
C MET A 60 -0.31 -15.49 -1.14
N ASP A 61 -1.56 -15.87 -1.39
CA ASP A 61 -1.90 -17.12 -2.08
C ASP A 61 -1.86 -16.98 -3.63
N ASP A 62 -2.11 -15.79 -4.18
CA ASP A 62 -1.96 -15.53 -5.63
C ASP A 62 -1.72 -14.02 -5.94
N PRO A 63 -0.50 -13.63 -6.35
CA PRO A 63 -0.18 -12.25 -6.72
C PRO A 63 -0.88 -11.76 -8.01
N GLN A 64 -1.56 -12.63 -8.77
CA GLN A 64 -2.40 -12.23 -9.91
C GLN A 64 -3.87 -12.01 -9.53
N ASN A 65 -4.21 -12.07 -8.24
CA ASN A 65 -5.58 -11.83 -7.80
C ASN A 65 -5.93 -10.34 -7.91
N HIS A 66 -6.50 -9.95 -9.05
CA HIS A 66 -6.97 -8.58 -9.30
C HIS A 66 -7.99 -8.12 -8.25
N GLU A 67 -8.81 -9.02 -7.67
CA GLU A 67 -9.74 -8.63 -6.59
C GLU A 67 -8.99 -8.12 -5.35
N ALA A 68 -7.85 -8.72 -5.04
CA ALA A 68 -7.05 -8.32 -3.89
C ALA A 68 -6.36 -6.97 -4.14
N VAL A 69 -5.87 -6.74 -5.37
CA VAL A 69 -5.34 -5.44 -5.78
C VAL A 69 -6.43 -4.38 -5.72
N ASP A 70 -7.61 -4.65 -6.26
CA ASP A 70 -8.72 -3.69 -6.29
C ASP A 70 -9.17 -3.31 -4.86
N ALA A 71 -9.24 -4.27 -3.93
CA ALA A 71 -9.54 -4.00 -2.52
C ALA A 71 -8.45 -3.17 -1.82
N LEU A 72 -7.17 -3.37 -2.17
CA LEU A 72 -6.08 -2.55 -1.64
C LEU A 72 -6.11 -1.13 -2.24
N VAL A 73 -6.51 -0.98 -3.50
CA VAL A 73 -6.71 0.31 -4.17
C VAL A 73 -7.86 1.09 -3.50
N GLU A 74 -8.97 0.43 -3.18
CA GLU A 74 -10.06 1.03 -2.40
C GLU A 74 -9.57 1.46 -1.00
N ALA A 75 -8.75 0.64 -0.34
CA ALA A 75 -8.13 1.00 0.94
C ALA A 75 -7.15 2.19 0.84
N ILE A 76 -6.61 2.50 -0.34
CA ILE A 76 -5.83 3.73 -0.57
C ILE A 76 -6.74 4.96 -0.59
N GLN A 77 -7.89 4.85 -1.24
CA GLN A 77 -8.84 5.94 -1.43
C GLN A 77 -9.62 6.24 -0.15
N GLU A 78 -10.17 5.21 0.48
CA GLU A 78 -11.10 5.34 1.62
C GLU A 78 -10.41 5.10 2.96
N GLY A 79 -9.27 4.42 2.97
CA GLY A 79 -8.56 4.08 4.20
C GLY A 79 -7.90 5.28 4.87
N GLU A 80 -7.78 5.20 6.19
CA GLU A 80 -7.15 6.23 7.02
C GLU A 80 -5.90 5.70 7.73
N GLY A 81 -4.94 6.59 7.99
CA GLY A 81 -3.76 6.33 8.80
C GLY A 81 -3.00 5.07 8.37
N MET A 82 -2.89 4.11 9.29
CA MET A 82 -2.18 2.85 9.05
C MET A 82 -2.81 2.00 7.94
N THR A 83 -4.14 2.05 7.76
CA THR A 83 -4.82 1.24 6.73
C THR A 83 -4.33 1.63 5.33
N ARG A 84 -4.25 2.93 5.06
CA ARG A 84 -3.72 3.48 3.81
C ARG A 84 -2.24 3.16 3.61
N GLN A 85 -1.45 3.24 4.68
CA GLN A 85 -0.02 2.91 4.63
C GLN A 85 0.22 1.43 4.33
N PHE A 86 -0.50 0.53 4.99
CA PHE A 86 -0.40 -0.91 4.72
C PHE A 86 -0.83 -1.24 3.29
N ALA A 87 -1.95 -0.67 2.83
CA ALA A 87 -2.40 -0.86 1.45
C ALA A 87 -1.32 -0.46 0.44
N ALA A 88 -0.65 0.68 0.67
CA ALA A 88 0.41 1.17 -0.20
C ALA A 88 1.64 0.26 -0.20
N THR A 89 2.04 -0.23 0.97
CA THR A 89 3.15 -1.18 1.09
C THR A 89 2.84 -2.49 0.38
N SER A 90 1.66 -3.07 0.61
CA SER A 90 1.25 -4.31 -0.06
C SER A 90 1.16 -4.14 -1.58
N LEU A 91 0.60 -3.04 -2.08
CA LEU A 91 0.58 -2.76 -3.52
C LEU A 91 1.99 -2.58 -4.09
N ALA A 92 2.93 -2.02 -3.32
CA ALA A 92 4.32 -1.90 -3.74
C ALA A 92 5.05 -3.25 -3.83
N GLU A 93 4.68 -4.20 -2.98
CA GLU A 93 5.23 -5.57 -3.00
C GLU A 93 4.62 -6.42 -4.11
N ILE A 94 3.31 -6.30 -4.35
CA ILE A 94 2.62 -6.99 -5.45
C ILE A 94 3.15 -6.48 -6.79
N GLY A 95 3.19 -5.16 -6.97
CA GLY A 95 3.61 -4.52 -8.21
C GLY A 95 2.83 -4.99 -9.44
N GLY A 96 3.49 -4.96 -10.59
CA GLY A 96 2.89 -5.38 -11.85
C GLY A 96 1.98 -4.33 -12.51
N SER A 97 1.61 -4.63 -13.75
CA SER A 97 0.93 -3.67 -14.63
C SER A 97 -0.50 -3.32 -14.20
N HIS A 98 -1.19 -4.23 -13.51
CA HIS A 98 -2.53 -3.96 -12.97
C HIS A 98 -2.48 -2.92 -11.85
N VAL A 99 -1.54 -3.07 -10.90
CA VAL A 99 -1.31 -2.08 -9.83
C VAL A 99 -0.94 -0.72 -10.42
N GLN A 100 0.00 -0.68 -11.37
CA GLN A 100 0.39 0.56 -12.04
C GLN A 100 -0.81 1.26 -12.69
N ARG A 101 -1.67 0.52 -13.40
CA ARG A 101 -2.84 1.07 -14.08
C ARG A 101 -3.85 1.68 -13.10
N GLN A 102 -4.19 0.96 -12.03
CA GLN A 102 -5.14 1.44 -11.03
C GLN A 102 -4.63 2.69 -10.31
N LEU A 103 -3.35 2.69 -9.93
CA LEU A 103 -2.77 3.83 -9.20
C LEU A 103 -2.54 5.05 -10.08
N LEU A 104 -2.28 4.88 -11.39
CA LEU A 104 -2.24 6.00 -12.34
C LEU A 104 -3.59 6.69 -12.45
N ALA A 105 -4.68 5.92 -12.50
CA ALA A 105 -6.03 6.49 -12.51
C ALA A 105 -6.29 7.36 -11.27
N ILE A 106 -5.84 6.93 -10.08
CA ILE A 106 -5.95 7.73 -8.86
C ILE A 106 -5.05 8.96 -8.90
N ALA A 107 -3.80 8.83 -9.35
CA ALA A 107 -2.84 9.94 -9.35
C ALA A 107 -3.30 11.10 -10.27
N GLU A 108 -3.96 10.76 -11.37
CA GLU A 108 -4.46 11.68 -12.39
C GLU A 108 -5.89 12.18 -12.14
N ASP A 109 -6.59 11.63 -11.14
CA ASP A 109 -7.91 12.08 -10.75
C ASP A 109 -7.80 13.41 -9.97
N GLU A 110 -8.25 14.50 -10.58
CA GLU A 110 -8.22 15.84 -9.96
C GLU A 110 -9.28 16.01 -8.86
N ASP A 111 -10.32 15.18 -8.84
CA ASP A 111 -11.35 15.19 -7.81
C ASP A 111 -10.91 14.42 -6.54
N ALA A 112 -9.84 13.62 -6.64
CA ALA A 112 -9.29 12.88 -5.51
C ALA A 112 -8.46 13.76 -4.57
N ASP A 113 -8.51 13.45 -3.27
CA ASP A 113 -7.75 14.15 -2.25
C ASP A 113 -6.22 14.07 -2.50
N SER A 114 -5.51 15.18 -2.28
CA SER A 114 -4.07 15.31 -2.51
C SER A 114 -3.23 14.26 -1.79
N ASP A 115 -3.63 13.82 -0.59
CA ASP A 115 -2.95 12.77 0.15
C ASP A 115 -3.15 11.40 -0.51
N VAL A 116 -4.35 11.12 -1.02
CA VAL A 116 -4.68 9.89 -1.76
C VAL A 116 -3.88 9.83 -3.05
N ARG A 117 -3.92 10.91 -3.84
CA ARG A 117 -3.14 11.05 -5.09
C ARG A 117 -1.64 10.90 -4.81
N GLY A 118 -1.16 11.58 -3.77
CA GLY A 118 0.21 11.51 -3.34
C GLY A 118 0.66 10.11 -2.92
N GLN A 119 -0.22 9.34 -2.26
CA GLN A 119 0.07 7.97 -1.89
C GLN A 119 0.14 7.05 -3.11
N ALA A 120 -0.76 7.22 -4.08
CA ALA A 120 -0.72 6.47 -5.33
C ALA A 120 0.60 6.74 -6.09
N VAL A 121 0.99 8.01 -6.22
CA VAL A 121 2.28 8.42 -6.81
C VAL A 121 3.48 7.81 -6.07
N PHE A 122 3.43 7.75 -4.74
CA PHE A 122 4.50 7.14 -3.95
C PHE A 122 4.70 5.66 -4.31
N VAL A 123 3.61 4.91 -4.43
CA VAL A 123 3.66 3.49 -4.81
C VAL A 123 4.12 3.33 -6.25
N LEU A 124 3.61 4.15 -7.18
CA LEU A 124 4.07 4.17 -8.58
C LEU A 124 5.57 4.46 -8.70
N GLY A 125 6.15 5.28 -7.82
CA GLY A 125 7.60 5.50 -7.78
C GLY A 125 8.42 4.27 -7.37
N LYS A 126 7.80 3.26 -6.76
CA LYS A 126 8.45 1.99 -6.38
C LYS A 126 8.25 0.89 -7.42
N VAL A 127 7.05 0.80 -8.00
CA VAL A 127 6.67 -0.32 -8.89
C VAL A 127 6.59 0.07 -10.36
N GLY A 128 6.66 1.36 -10.67
CA GLY A 128 6.46 1.90 -12.00
C GLY A 128 7.54 1.45 -12.98
N ASP A 129 7.14 1.39 -14.25
CA ASP A 129 8.02 1.14 -15.38
C ASP A 129 8.25 2.42 -16.19
N LYS A 130 8.84 2.28 -17.39
CA LYS A 130 9.09 3.42 -18.29
C LYS A 130 7.81 4.08 -18.79
N GLU A 131 6.70 3.34 -18.91
CA GLU A 131 5.41 3.93 -19.26
C GLU A 131 4.86 4.74 -18.09
N THR A 132 4.90 4.18 -16.89
CA THR A 132 4.52 4.87 -15.64
C THR A 132 5.31 6.17 -15.46
N ALA A 133 6.62 6.14 -15.70
CA ALA A 133 7.46 7.33 -15.64
C ALA A 133 7.02 8.40 -16.64
N ARG A 134 6.65 8.03 -17.88
CA ARG A 134 6.13 9.00 -18.86
C ARG A 134 4.83 9.64 -18.41
N ARG A 135 3.93 8.86 -17.82
CA ARG A 135 2.65 9.37 -17.30
C ARG A 135 2.84 10.29 -16.10
N LEU A 136 3.72 9.91 -15.17
CA LEU A 136 4.09 10.77 -14.05
C LEU A 136 4.77 12.07 -14.49
N GLN A 137 5.54 12.07 -15.59
CA GLN A 137 6.09 13.31 -16.16
C GLN A 137 4.97 14.24 -16.63
N SER A 138 3.98 13.72 -17.36
CA SER A 138 2.81 14.51 -17.76
C SER A 138 2.04 15.06 -16.56
N LEU A 139 1.86 14.25 -15.51
CA LEU A 139 1.23 14.69 -14.26
C LEU A 139 2.00 15.82 -13.59
N LEU A 140 3.34 15.74 -13.56
CA LEU A 140 4.19 16.78 -12.98
C LEU A 140 4.02 18.12 -13.70
N ASP A 141 3.86 18.09 -15.02
CA ASP A 141 3.72 19.27 -15.87
C ASP A 141 2.31 19.88 -15.80
N SER A 142 1.28 19.09 -15.49
CA SER A 142 -0.12 19.53 -15.46
C SER A 142 -0.67 19.83 -14.07
N THR A 143 -0.13 19.23 -13.01
CA THR A 143 -0.70 19.36 -11.66
C THR A 143 -0.39 20.73 -11.03
N GLU A 144 -1.43 21.43 -10.56
CA GLU A 144 -1.29 22.66 -9.76
C GLU A 144 -1.07 22.36 -8.26
N ASP A 145 -1.36 21.14 -7.83
CA ASP A 145 -1.19 20.70 -6.44
C ASP A 145 0.30 20.52 -6.09
N GLU A 146 0.78 21.33 -5.15
CA GLU A 146 2.16 21.32 -4.67
C GLU A 146 2.60 19.97 -4.09
N GLN A 147 1.74 19.34 -3.29
CA GLN A 147 2.05 18.09 -2.61
C GLN A 147 2.18 16.95 -3.62
N VAL A 148 1.24 16.87 -4.55
CA VAL A 148 1.27 15.88 -5.64
C VAL A 148 2.48 16.14 -6.52
N ARG A 149 2.80 17.40 -6.85
CA ARG A 149 3.98 17.75 -7.65
C ARG A 149 5.28 17.30 -6.99
N GLN A 150 5.46 17.58 -5.70
CA GLN A 150 6.66 17.17 -4.95
C GLN A 150 6.82 15.63 -4.92
N LYS A 151 5.73 14.91 -4.65
CA LYS A 151 5.74 13.44 -4.62
C LYS A 151 6.01 12.86 -6.01
N THR A 152 5.47 13.48 -7.06
CA THR A 152 5.67 13.07 -8.46
C THR A 152 7.13 13.24 -8.87
N PHE A 153 7.75 14.36 -8.53
CA PHE A 153 9.18 14.57 -8.74
C PHE A 153 10.04 13.50 -8.02
N SER A 154 9.71 13.17 -6.77
CA SER A 154 10.40 12.12 -6.02
C SER A 154 10.24 10.74 -6.66
N ALA A 155 9.03 10.41 -7.11
CA ALA A 155 8.74 9.15 -7.79
C ALA A 155 9.54 9.03 -9.11
N LEU A 156 9.52 10.07 -9.95
CA LEU A 156 10.31 10.13 -11.18
C LEU A 156 11.81 9.98 -10.92
N SER A 157 12.33 10.60 -9.87
CA SER A 157 13.75 10.45 -9.48
C SER A 157 14.11 9.00 -9.16
N LYS A 158 13.21 8.27 -8.47
CA LYS A 158 13.40 6.84 -8.16
C LYS A 158 13.36 5.95 -9.41
N LEU A 159 12.42 6.22 -10.31
CA LEU A 159 12.27 5.46 -11.56
C LEU A 159 13.41 5.74 -12.55
N GLY A 160 13.87 6.99 -12.63
CA GLY A 160 15.01 7.39 -13.46
C GLY A 160 16.34 6.84 -12.94
N GLY A 161 16.52 6.78 -11.62
CA GLY A 161 17.68 6.14 -10.99
C GLY A 161 17.77 4.62 -11.25
N HIS A 162 16.64 3.95 -11.47
CA HIS A 162 16.59 2.52 -11.83
C HIS A 162 16.71 2.24 -13.34
N SER A 163 16.80 3.28 -14.18
CA SER A 163 16.85 3.14 -15.64
C SER A 163 18.27 3.23 -16.22
N GLY A 164 19.29 3.29 -15.36
CA GLY A 164 20.69 3.46 -15.74
C GLY A 164 21.61 2.39 -15.14
N ASP A 165 21.38 1.12 -15.50
CA ASP A 165 22.37 0.03 -15.46
C ASP A 165 22.03 -1.02 -16.52
#